data_AF-A0A1A8G0D7-F1
#
_entry.id   AF-A0A1A8G0D7-F1
#
_cell.length_a   1.000
_cell.length_b   1.000
_cell.length_c   1.000
_cell.angle_alpha   90.00
_cell.angle_beta   90.00
_cell.angle_gamma   90.00
#
_symmetry.space_group_name_H-M   'P 1'
#
loop_
_entity.id
_entity.type
_entity.pdbx_description
1 polymer ?
#
loop_
_entity_poly.entity_id
_entity_poly.type
_entity_poly.pdbx_seq_one_letter_code
_entity_poly.pdbx_strand_id
1 'polypeptide(L)'
;RRAKAQGRSVGIVTTTRVQHASPAAAYAHSVSRSWYSDADLPSSAHRHGCVDIATQLVTNFDIDVILGGGRMYMTPKGTPDPEYPTSSSRKGSRKDKKNLIDVWLKAKPNKKSHYVWHKKEFDEINVKTTDRLMGLFEPKDMKFEVFRNIS
;
A
#
# COMPACT_ATOMS: atom_id res chain seq x y z
N ARG A 1 -5.82 -0.60 15.71
CA ARG A 1 -6.12 0.54 16.63
C ARG A 1 -5.62 0.35 18.07
N ARG A 2 -6.06 -0.67 18.81
CA ARG A 2 -5.77 -0.83 20.26
C ARG A 2 -4.27 -0.96 20.60
N ALA A 3 -3.50 -1.73 19.81
CA ALA A 3 -2.07 -1.92 20.05
C ALA A 3 -1.26 -0.61 19.88
N LYS A 4 -1.54 0.18 18.83
CA LYS A 4 -0.84 1.45 18.59
C LYS A 4 -1.13 2.50 19.67
N ALA A 5 -2.35 2.52 20.19
CA ALA A 5 -2.72 3.40 21.31
C ALA A 5 -1.94 3.09 22.60
N GLN A 6 -1.38 1.87 22.71
CA GLN A 6 -0.53 1.45 23.82
C GLN A 6 0.97 1.60 23.51
N GLY A 7 1.34 2.34 22.45
CA GLY A 7 2.73 2.56 22.06
C GLY A 7 3.40 1.38 21.36
N ARG A 8 2.65 0.31 21.01
CA ARG A 8 3.22 -0.86 20.31
C ARG A 8 3.31 -0.63 18.80
N SER A 9 4.33 -1.21 18.18
CA SER A 9 4.46 -1.25 16.72
C SER A 9 3.39 -2.13 16.08
N VAL A 10 2.92 -1.75 14.89
CA VAL A 10 1.89 -2.49 14.14
C VAL A 10 2.37 -2.76 12.73
N GLY A 11 2.19 -4.00 12.28
CA GLY A 11 2.54 -4.44 10.94
C GLY A 11 1.40 -5.17 10.24
N ILE A 12 1.33 -5.02 8.92
CA ILE A 12 0.47 -5.80 8.01
C ILE A 12 1.38 -6.51 7.03
N VAL A 13 1.27 -7.84 6.98
CA VAL A 13 2.01 -8.69 6.04
C VAL A 13 1.01 -9.60 5.35
N THR A 14 0.99 -9.59 4.02
CA THR A 14 0.12 -10.46 3.23
C THR A 14 0.76 -10.78 1.87
N THR A 15 0.39 -11.92 1.30
CA THR A 15 0.70 -12.26 -0.10
C THR A 15 -0.31 -11.65 -1.08
N THR A 16 -1.44 -11.15 -0.61
CA THR A 16 -2.41 -10.44 -1.45
C THR A 16 -2.04 -8.97 -1.60
N ARG A 17 -2.80 -8.20 -2.39
CA ARG A 17 -2.72 -6.73 -2.32
C ARG A 17 -3.01 -6.28 -0.88
N VAL A 18 -2.24 -5.33 -0.35
CA VAL A 18 -2.44 -4.84 1.04
C VAL A 18 -3.79 -4.15 1.22
N GLN A 19 -4.46 -3.78 0.12
CA GLN A 19 -5.82 -3.25 0.06
C GLN A 19 -6.91 -4.32 -0.01
N HIS A 20 -6.56 -5.61 0.00
CA HIS A 20 -7.54 -6.70 -0.05
C HIS A 20 -8.42 -6.69 1.21
N ALA A 21 -9.61 -7.31 1.14
CA ALA A 21 -10.58 -7.28 2.25
C ALA A 21 -10.00 -7.74 3.59
N SER A 22 -9.20 -8.81 3.60
CA SER A 22 -8.60 -9.36 4.83
C SER A 22 -7.61 -8.41 5.52
N PRO A 23 -6.59 -7.85 4.84
CA PRO A 23 -5.73 -6.82 5.44
C PRO A 23 -6.48 -5.50 5.69
N ALA A 24 -7.39 -5.11 4.79
CA ALA A 24 -8.18 -3.88 4.93
C ALA A 24 -9.04 -3.86 6.18
N ALA A 25 -9.54 -5.02 6.65
CA ALA A 25 -10.31 -5.11 7.89
C ALA A 25 -9.54 -4.60 9.13
N ALA A 26 -8.20 -4.56 9.10
CA ALA A 26 -7.39 -4.07 10.21
C ALA A 26 -7.31 -2.53 10.30
N TYR A 27 -7.56 -1.81 9.20
CA TYR A 27 -7.29 -0.37 9.11
C TYR A 27 -8.35 0.47 8.37
N ALA A 28 -9.19 -0.15 7.52
CA ALA A 28 -10.16 0.53 6.68
C ALA A 28 -11.58 0.35 7.20
N HIS A 29 -12.37 1.40 7.00
CA HIS A 29 -13.82 1.41 7.14
C HIS A 29 -14.41 1.73 5.77
N SER A 30 -14.91 0.72 5.07
CA SER A 30 -15.52 0.87 3.75
C SER A 30 -16.78 0.03 3.66
N VAL A 31 -17.82 0.58 3.03
CA VAL A 31 -19.07 -0.15 2.74
C VAL A 31 -18.90 -1.15 1.60
N SER A 32 -17.82 -1.05 0.83
CA SER A 32 -17.48 -1.99 -0.23
C SER A 32 -16.00 -2.38 -0.20
N ARG A 33 -15.73 -3.67 -0.22
CA ARG A 33 -14.38 -4.24 -0.32
C ARG A 33 -13.70 -3.97 -1.67
N SER A 34 -14.46 -3.57 -2.68
CA SER A 34 -13.96 -3.36 -4.05
C SER A 34 -13.39 -1.95 -4.28
N TRP A 35 -13.49 -1.06 -3.29
CA TRP A 35 -13.02 0.33 -3.39
C TRP A 35 -11.52 0.44 -3.09
N TYR A 36 -10.69 -0.27 -3.86
CA TYR A 36 -9.25 -0.36 -3.64
C TYR A 36 -8.55 0.99 -3.84
N SER A 37 -8.95 1.74 -4.88
CA SER A 37 -8.47 3.08 -5.20
C SER A 37 -9.65 4.04 -5.42
N ASP A 38 -9.35 5.34 -5.54
CA ASP A 38 -10.34 6.36 -5.89
C ASP A 38 -11.01 6.07 -7.24
N ALA A 39 -10.33 5.36 -8.14
CA ALA A 39 -10.87 4.96 -9.43
C ALA A 39 -12.05 4.00 -9.33
N ASP A 40 -12.16 3.25 -8.23
CA ASP A 40 -13.17 2.24 -7.95
C ASP A 40 -14.37 2.79 -7.17
N LEU A 41 -14.30 4.03 -6.66
CA LEU A 41 -15.41 4.67 -5.98
C LEU A 41 -16.42 5.24 -6.99
N PRO A 42 -17.73 4.99 -6.80
CA PRO A 42 -18.75 5.72 -7.54
C PRO A 42 -18.75 7.20 -7.11
N SER A 43 -19.04 8.09 -8.05
CA SER A 43 -19.03 9.54 -7.81
C SER A 43 -19.96 9.96 -6.67
N SER A 44 -21.06 9.24 -6.46
CA SER A 44 -21.96 9.45 -5.32
C SER A 44 -21.26 9.19 -3.99
N ALA A 45 -20.54 8.07 -3.83
CA ALA A 45 -19.81 7.76 -2.60
C ALA A 45 -18.72 8.79 -2.32
N HIS A 46 -18.00 9.23 -3.37
CA HIS A 46 -16.98 10.27 -3.24
C HIS A 46 -17.58 11.60 -2.73
N ARG A 47 -18.75 12.01 -3.25
CA ARG A 47 -19.47 13.21 -2.78
C ARG A 47 -19.93 13.12 -1.33
N HIS A 48 -20.26 11.91 -0.85
CA HIS A 48 -20.63 11.68 0.55
C HIS A 48 -19.41 11.49 1.47
N GLY A 49 -18.20 11.79 1.00
CA GLY A 49 -16.97 11.74 1.81
C GLY A 49 -16.40 10.34 2.00
N CYS A 50 -16.84 9.33 1.23
CA CYS A 50 -16.19 8.02 1.26
C CYS A 50 -14.78 8.12 0.67
N VAL A 51 -13.84 7.42 1.32
CA VAL A 51 -12.42 7.41 0.97
C VAL A 51 -12.01 5.98 0.57
N ASP A 52 -11.18 5.85 -0.46
CA ASP A 52 -10.70 4.54 -0.93
C ASP A 52 -9.78 3.84 0.07
N ILE A 53 -9.72 2.50 -0.02
CA ILE A 53 -8.96 1.65 0.90
C ILE A 53 -7.46 2.01 0.87
N ALA A 54 -6.88 2.29 -0.30
CA ALA A 54 -5.47 2.69 -0.39
C ALA A 54 -5.20 4.02 0.33
N THR A 55 -6.08 5.01 0.21
CA THR A 55 -5.97 6.25 0.99
C THR A 55 -6.10 5.96 2.49
N GLN A 56 -7.09 5.17 2.89
CA GLN A 56 -7.30 4.79 4.29
C GLN A 56 -6.08 4.06 4.89
N LEU A 57 -5.35 3.26 4.11
CA LEU A 57 -4.11 2.60 4.53
C LEU A 57 -3.06 3.60 5.02
N VAL A 58 -2.95 4.77 4.36
CA VAL A 58 -1.92 5.76 4.68
C VAL A 58 -2.40 6.87 5.61
N THR A 59 -3.72 7.07 5.74
CA THR A 59 -4.30 8.17 6.54
C THR A 59 -4.92 7.72 7.87
N ASN A 60 -5.56 6.54 7.95
CA ASN A 60 -6.37 6.20 9.12
C ASN A 60 -5.54 5.71 10.32
N PHE A 61 -4.44 5.01 10.04
CA PHE A 61 -3.60 4.39 11.07
C PHE A 61 -2.12 4.57 10.77
N ASP A 62 -1.36 4.92 11.81
CA ASP A 62 0.10 4.86 11.75
C ASP A 62 0.55 3.39 11.82
N ILE A 63 0.62 2.76 10.65
CA ILE A 63 1.18 1.42 10.47
C ILE A 63 2.68 1.57 10.26
N ASP A 64 3.48 0.84 11.04
CA ASP A 64 4.94 0.91 10.97
C ASP A 64 5.48 0.00 9.87
N VAL A 65 4.85 -1.16 9.63
CA VAL A 65 5.28 -2.13 8.61
C VAL A 65 4.11 -2.51 7.69
N ILE A 66 4.26 -2.32 6.38
CA ILE A 66 3.27 -2.70 5.36
C ILE A 66 4.00 -3.54 4.31
N LEU A 67 3.70 -4.83 4.21
CA LEU A 67 4.33 -5.74 3.25
C LEU A 67 3.27 -6.52 2.46
N GLY A 68 3.37 -6.50 1.14
CA GLY A 68 2.52 -7.31 0.26
C GLY A 68 2.52 -6.81 -1.19
N GLY A 69 1.43 -7.02 -1.92
CA GLY A 69 1.24 -6.43 -3.25
C GLY A 69 0.43 -5.13 -3.23
N GLY A 70 0.11 -4.59 -4.40
CA GLY A 70 -0.90 -3.54 -4.57
C GLY A 70 -0.35 -2.18 -5.00
N ARG A 71 0.84 -2.14 -5.63
CA ARG A 71 1.47 -0.88 -6.08
C ARG A 71 0.55 -0.02 -6.95
N MET A 72 -0.24 -0.64 -7.84
CA MET A 72 -1.03 0.11 -8.82
C MET A 72 -2.12 0.98 -8.20
N TYR A 73 -2.53 0.70 -6.96
CA TYR A 73 -3.57 1.47 -6.25
C TYR A 73 -2.99 2.67 -5.49
N MET A 74 -1.67 2.77 -5.43
CA MET A 74 -0.93 3.78 -4.67
C MET A 74 -0.42 4.93 -5.54
N THR A 75 -0.31 4.72 -6.85
CA THR A 75 0.31 5.69 -7.77
C THR A 75 -0.69 6.28 -8.79
N PRO A 76 -0.41 7.50 -9.31
CA PRO A 76 -1.26 8.17 -10.30
C PRO A 76 -1.53 7.33 -11.55
N LYS A 77 -2.68 7.60 -12.19
CA LYS A 77 -3.05 6.96 -13.44
C LYS A 77 -1.95 7.15 -14.49
N GLY A 78 -1.44 6.03 -15.02
CA GLY A 78 -0.43 6.04 -16.07
C GLY A 78 1.02 5.96 -15.57
N THR A 79 1.27 6.05 -14.26
CA THR A 79 2.60 5.80 -13.69
C THR A 79 3.06 4.38 -14.04
N PRO A 80 4.20 4.19 -14.72
CA PRO A 80 4.74 2.86 -15.01
C PRO A 80 5.04 2.09 -13.73
N ASP A 81 4.74 0.79 -13.73
CA ASP A 81 5.16 -0.07 -12.63
C ASP A 81 6.66 -0.37 -12.73
N PRO A 82 7.43 -0.29 -11.63
CA PRO A 82 8.89 -0.42 -11.69
C PRO A 82 9.36 -1.81 -12.14
N GLU A 83 8.58 -2.85 -11.89
CA GLU A 83 8.90 -4.23 -12.30
C GLU A 83 8.39 -4.53 -13.71
N TYR A 84 7.36 -3.81 -14.17
CA TYR A 84 6.71 -4.04 -15.47
C TYR A 84 6.49 -2.73 -16.26
N PRO A 85 7.56 -2.01 -16.62
CA PRO A 85 7.46 -0.67 -17.18
C PRO A 85 6.75 -0.63 -18.55
N THR A 86 6.80 -1.71 -19.31
CA THR A 86 6.18 -1.83 -20.65
C THR A 86 4.72 -2.26 -20.60
N SER A 87 4.22 -2.70 -19.44
CA SER A 87 2.86 -3.21 -19.30
C SER A 87 1.85 -2.09 -19.08
N SER A 88 0.90 -1.92 -20.01
CA SER A 88 -0.18 -0.93 -19.88
C SER A 88 -1.19 -1.28 -18.78
N SER A 89 -1.41 -2.57 -18.50
CA SER A 89 -2.40 -3.07 -17.55
C SER A 89 -1.93 -3.05 -16.09
N ARG A 90 -0.65 -2.76 -15.84
CA ARG A 90 -0.02 -2.73 -14.50
C ARG A 90 0.30 -1.32 -14.02
N LYS A 91 0.02 -0.30 -14.83
CA LYS A 91 0.23 1.10 -14.48
C LYS A 91 -0.63 1.51 -13.28
N GLY A 92 -0.19 2.57 -12.59
CA GLY A 92 -0.98 3.23 -11.56
C GLY A 92 -2.40 3.53 -12.03
N SER A 93 -3.34 3.48 -11.10
CA SER A 93 -4.78 3.56 -11.39
C SER A 93 -5.44 4.83 -10.85
N ARG A 94 -4.78 5.55 -9.94
CA ARG A 94 -5.40 6.65 -9.20
C ARG A 94 -5.77 7.84 -10.08
N LYS A 95 -7.04 8.25 -10.08
CA LYS A 95 -7.54 9.38 -10.90
C LYS A 95 -7.30 10.72 -10.21
N ASP A 96 -7.16 10.73 -8.90
CA ASP A 96 -6.87 11.91 -8.07
C ASP A 96 -5.43 12.44 -8.17
N LYS A 97 -4.59 11.79 -8.99
CA LYS A 97 -3.17 12.14 -9.24
C LYS A 97 -2.28 12.11 -8.00
N LYS A 98 -2.71 11.46 -6.90
CA LYS A 98 -1.89 11.33 -5.70
C LYS A 98 -0.91 10.17 -5.82
N ASN A 99 0.29 10.36 -5.29
CA ASN A 99 1.20 9.25 -4.97
C ASN A 99 1.12 8.98 -3.46
N LEU A 100 0.37 7.96 -3.08
CA LEU A 100 0.16 7.60 -1.68
C LEU A 100 1.41 7.02 -1.01
N ILE A 101 2.37 6.51 -1.78
CA ILE A 101 3.67 6.06 -1.27
C ILE A 101 4.41 7.29 -0.71
N ASP A 102 4.47 8.37 -1.48
CA ASP A 102 5.10 9.63 -1.05
C ASP A 102 4.38 10.25 0.15
N VAL A 103 3.05 10.19 0.15
CA VAL A 103 2.23 10.66 1.28
C VAL A 103 2.62 9.90 2.56
N TRP A 104 2.71 8.58 2.49
CA TRP A 104 3.06 7.76 3.65
C TRP A 104 4.49 7.98 4.15
N LEU A 105 5.45 8.10 3.22
CA LEU A 105 6.86 8.41 3.54
C LEU A 105 6.99 9.76 4.23
N LYS A 106 6.27 10.77 3.76
CA LYS A 106 6.31 12.15 4.30
C LYS A 106 5.45 12.34 5.55
N ALA A 107 4.56 11.41 5.87
CA ALA A 107 3.63 11.56 7.00
C ALA A 107 4.33 11.62 8.39
N LYS A 108 5.57 11.12 8.50
CA LYS A 108 6.34 11.09 9.74
C LYS A 108 7.78 11.56 9.49
N PRO A 109 8.02 12.88 9.36
CA PRO A 109 9.35 13.41 9.04
C PRO A 109 10.42 13.08 10.10
N ASN A 110 10.01 12.82 11.34
CA ASN A 110 10.91 12.45 12.44
C ASN A 110 11.21 10.95 12.52
N LYS A 111 10.68 10.13 11.60
CA LYS A 111 10.90 8.67 11.54
C LYS A 111 11.56 8.31 10.21
N LYS A 112 12.57 7.45 10.26
CA LYS A 112 13.22 6.88 9.07
C LYS A 112 12.28 5.88 8.40
N SER A 113 11.59 6.37 7.36
CA SER A 113 10.62 5.60 6.58
C SER A 113 11.24 5.15 5.26
N HIS A 114 11.15 3.86 4.94
CA HIS A 114 11.66 3.29 3.69
C HIS A 114 10.53 2.69 2.85
N TYR A 115 10.64 2.84 1.52
CA TYR A 115 9.81 2.14 0.55
C TYR A 115 10.70 1.21 -0.28
N VAL A 116 10.24 -0.02 -0.49
CA VAL A 116 10.92 -1.04 -1.30
C VAL A 116 9.91 -1.75 -2.19
N TRP A 117 10.35 -2.22 -3.36
CA TRP A 117 9.46 -2.91 -4.30
C TRP A 117 10.00 -4.22 -4.84
N HIS A 118 11.25 -4.58 -4.53
CA HIS A 118 11.82 -5.88 -4.87
C HIS A 118 12.60 -6.50 -3.70
N LYS A 119 12.88 -7.80 -3.82
CA LYS A 119 13.52 -8.59 -2.75
C LYS A 119 14.90 -8.05 -2.34
N LYS A 120 15.76 -7.70 -3.31
CA LYS A 120 17.10 -7.18 -3.01
C LYS A 120 17.08 -5.92 -2.13
N GLU A 121 16.25 -4.92 -2.45
CA GLU A 121 16.07 -3.71 -1.63
C GLU A 121 15.54 -4.06 -0.23
N PHE A 122 14.63 -5.03 -0.14
CA PHE A 122 14.10 -5.49 1.14
C PHE A 122 15.17 -6.16 2.02
N ASP A 123 16.02 -7.01 1.44
CA ASP A 123 17.11 -7.69 2.15
C ASP A 123 18.20 -6.71 2.63
N GLU A 124 18.34 -5.55 1.98
CA GLU A 124 19.27 -4.48 2.34
C GLU A 124 18.74 -3.58 3.49
N ILE A 125 17.49 -3.74 3.94
CA ILE A 125 16.91 -2.94 5.02
C ILE A 125 17.60 -3.24 6.35
N ASN A 126 18.21 -2.19 6.94
CA ASN A 126 18.71 -2.25 8.30
C ASN A 126 17.58 -2.02 9.31
N VAL A 127 17.14 -3.10 9.95
CA VAL A 127 16.07 -3.10 10.96
C VAL A 127 16.39 -2.27 12.21
N LYS A 128 17.68 -2.00 12.50
CA LYS A 128 18.08 -1.21 13.68
C LYS A 128 17.89 0.30 13.47
N THR A 129 17.84 0.74 12.22
CA THR A 129 17.77 2.16 11.85
C THR A 129 16.48 2.53 11.13
N THR A 130 15.67 1.54 10.76
CA THR A 130 14.43 1.73 10.02
C THR A 130 13.26 1.75 10.98
N ASP A 131 12.59 2.90 11.10
CA ASP A 131 11.43 3.05 11.98
C ASP A 131 10.15 2.56 11.31
N ARG A 132 10.05 2.73 9.98
CA ARG A 132 8.88 2.38 9.19
C ARG A 132 9.28 1.79 7.84
N LEU A 133 8.59 0.74 7.40
CA LEU A 133 8.83 0.08 6.12
C LEU A 133 7.53 -0.16 5.35
N MET A 134 7.50 0.26 4.08
CA MET A 134 6.47 -0.12 3.12
C MET A 134 7.11 -0.91 1.98
N GLY A 135 6.81 -2.21 1.90
CA GLY A 135 7.22 -3.11 0.82
C GLY A 135 6.03 -3.49 -0.05
N LEU A 136 6.02 -3.05 -1.31
CA LEU A 136 4.97 -3.40 -2.27
C LEU A 136 5.58 -4.14 -3.46
N PHE A 137 5.44 -5.46 -3.48
CA PHE A 137 6.24 -6.35 -4.31
C PHE A 137 5.62 -6.72 -5.66
N GLU A 138 4.32 -6.48 -5.86
CA GLU A 138 3.65 -6.68 -7.16
C GLU A 138 2.59 -5.57 -7.39
N PRO A 139 2.16 -5.31 -8.66
CA PRO A 139 1.15 -4.30 -8.96
C PRO A 139 -0.20 -4.58 -8.29
N LYS A 140 -0.61 -5.85 -8.23
CA LYS A 140 -1.86 -6.33 -7.61
C LYS A 140 -1.56 -7.31 -6.48
N ASP A 141 -1.95 -8.58 -6.61
CA ASP A 141 -1.63 -9.63 -5.65
C ASP A 141 -0.21 -10.15 -5.95
N MET A 142 0.50 -10.65 -4.93
CA MET A 142 1.77 -11.31 -5.16
C MET A 142 1.55 -12.61 -5.96
N LYS A 143 2.55 -13.02 -6.76
CA LYS A 143 2.51 -14.32 -7.43
C LYS A 143 2.35 -15.44 -6.39
N PHE A 144 1.64 -16.51 -6.76
CA PHE A 144 1.63 -17.75 -5.97
C PHE A 144 3.06 -18.23 -5.75
N GLU A 145 3.31 -18.90 -4.62
CA GLU A 145 4.67 -19.33 -4.23
C GLU A 145 5.37 -20.13 -5.33
N VAL A 146 4.63 -20.98 -6.05
CA VAL A 146 5.12 -21.79 -7.19
C VAL A 146 5.60 -20.96 -8.39
N PHE A 147 5.20 -19.70 -8.50
CA PHE A 147 5.61 -18.75 -9.54
C PHE A 147 6.42 -17.58 -8.98
N ARG A 148 6.84 -17.65 -7.72
CA ARG A 148 7.61 -16.57 -7.08
C ARG A 148 8.97 -16.49 -7.74
N ASN A 149 9.31 -15.33 -8.29
CA ASN A 149 10.67 -15.09 -8.75
C ASN A 149 11.58 -15.07 -7.50
N ILE A 150 12.57 -15.97 -7.48
CA ILE A 150 13.47 -16.17 -6.33
C ILE A 150 14.69 -15.25 -6.45
N SER A 151 14.90 -14.68 -7.64
CA SER A 151 15.98 -13.76 -8.00
C SER A 151 15.78 -12.36 -7.43
#